data_AF-A0A813ECN1-F1
#
_entry.id   AF-A0A813ECN1-F1
#
_cell.length_a   1.000
_cell.length_b   1.000
_cell.length_c   1.000
_cell.angle_alpha   90.00
_cell.angle_beta   90.00
_cell.angle_gamma   90.00
#
_symmetry.space_group_name_H-M   'P 1'
#
loop_
_entity.id
_entity.type
_entity.pdbx_description
1 polymer ?
#
loop_
_entity_poly.entity_id
_entity_poly.type
_entity_poly.pdbx_seq_one_letter_code
_entity_poly.pdbx_strand_id
1 'polypeptide(L)'
;EGFEVDVSRCASLGPGESCLMSCRPPFVGASAAAHCPLGNTDPFQKPLIDAKSVRCRLECPLRVPAEDIPDGYELSADRASLSVDQGTTNNNINKNLSWKCAEGFVGDALKHCNASKICNASDTSSECAPAVDLQFEFVGCKPVQPCAMAVLDPCKHNQAVGCPGGVGGLLGPGQSCEVMCRPPFTGPSSVARCPANNTLLFGGGLQFQLPGCE
;
A
#
# COMPACT_ATOMS: atom_id res chain seq x y z
N GLU A 1 20.37 -3.76 14.09
CA GLU A 1 20.68 -2.48 13.42
C GLU A 1 21.97 -2.65 12.62
N GLY A 2 22.11 -2.00 11.46
CA GLY A 2 23.37 -2.01 10.68
C GLY A 2 23.44 -2.95 9.47
N PHE A 3 22.35 -3.61 9.05
CA PHE A 3 22.35 -4.37 7.79
C PHE A 3 22.22 -3.47 6.55
N GLU A 4 21.80 -2.23 6.73
CA GLU A 4 21.69 -1.19 5.70
C GLU A 4 23.05 -0.70 5.18
N VAL A 5 24.15 -0.95 5.91
CA VAL A 5 25.51 -0.52 5.55
C VAL A 5 26.35 -1.73 5.10
N ASP A 6 27.06 -1.56 3.99
CA ASP A 6 28.09 -2.45 3.52
C ASP A 6 29.44 -2.09 4.16
N VAL A 7 29.93 -2.98 5.01
CA VAL A 7 31.22 -2.90 5.68
C VAL A 7 32.16 -4.02 5.24
N SER A 8 31.81 -4.76 4.18
CA SER A 8 32.61 -5.91 3.69
C SER A 8 34.07 -5.53 3.41
N ARG A 9 34.31 -4.28 2.98
CA ARG A 9 35.64 -3.72 2.71
C ARG A 9 36.42 -3.28 3.96
N CYS A 10 35.82 -3.40 5.15
CA CYS A 10 36.36 -2.92 6.42
C CYS A 10 36.70 -4.05 7.40
N ALA A 11 36.55 -5.31 7.00
CA ALA A 11 36.66 -6.46 7.90
C ALA A 11 38.08 -6.69 8.47
N SER A 12 39.12 -6.26 7.74
CA SER A 12 40.53 -6.49 8.11
C SER A 12 41.40 -5.29 7.76
N LEU A 13 41.29 -4.20 8.52
CA LEU A 13 42.14 -3.02 8.36
C LEU A 13 43.41 -3.11 9.21
N GLY A 14 44.57 -3.02 8.57
CA GLY A 14 45.85 -2.81 9.23
C GLY A 14 46.02 -1.39 9.81
N PRO A 15 47.02 -1.17 10.67
CA PRO A 15 47.29 0.17 11.22
C PRO A 15 47.52 1.21 10.12
N GLY A 16 46.77 2.31 10.17
CA GLY A 16 46.82 3.39 9.18
C GLY A 16 45.97 3.16 7.93
N GLU A 17 45.36 1.99 7.77
CA GLU A 17 44.50 1.70 6.63
C GLU A 17 43.13 2.34 6.79
N SER A 18 42.47 2.58 5.66
CA SER A 18 41.09 3.04 5.61
C SER A 18 40.27 2.23 4.62
N CYS A 19 38.97 2.14 4.88
CA CYS A 19 37.98 1.55 4.01
C CYS A 19 36.85 2.56 3.75
N LEU A 20 36.09 2.31 2.68
CA LEU A 20 34.85 3.02 2.39
C LEU A 20 33.66 2.16 2.78
N MET A 21 32.79 2.69 3.62
CA MET A 21 31.49 2.12 3.94
C MET A 21 30.41 2.79 3.08
N SER A 22 29.56 2.00 2.45
CA SER A 22 28.46 2.46 1.59
C SER A 22 27.15 1.84 2.01
N CYS A 23 26.01 2.37 1.57
CA CYS A 23 24.73 1.70 1.79
C CYS A 23 24.61 0.45 0.92
N ARG A 24 24.05 -0.64 1.48
CA ARG A 24 23.68 -1.82 0.72
C ARG A 24 22.44 -1.48 -0.12
N PRO A 25 22.33 -1.94 -1.38
CA PRO A 25 21.06 -1.90 -2.08
C PRO A 25 19.98 -2.61 -1.26
N PRO A 26 18.73 -2.10 -1.21
CA PRO A 26 18.19 -0.92 -1.90
C PRO A 26 18.30 0.40 -1.09
N PHE A 27 19.11 0.42 -0.04
CA PHE A 27 19.32 1.63 0.74
C PHE A 27 20.26 2.59 0.00
N VAL A 28 19.99 3.88 0.13
CA VAL A 28 20.79 4.96 -0.44
C VAL A 28 21.23 5.93 0.65
N GLY A 29 22.39 6.54 0.47
CA GLY A 29 22.94 7.44 1.47
C GLY A 29 24.35 7.89 1.11
N ALA A 30 24.90 8.77 1.95
CA ALA A 30 26.29 9.16 1.84
C ALA A 30 27.19 8.05 2.36
N SER A 31 28.22 7.69 1.58
CA SER A 31 29.30 6.82 2.06
C SER A 31 30.18 7.56 3.06
N ALA A 32 30.81 6.82 3.98
CA ALA A 32 31.77 7.38 4.93
C ALA A 32 33.04 6.53 4.96
N ALA A 33 34.17 7.17 5.21
CA ALA A 33 35.43 6.48 5.43
C ALA A 33 35.52 6.01 6.89
N ALA A 34 35.98 4.78 7.06
CA ALA A 34 36.42 4.25 8.34
C ALA A 34 37.93 4.04 8.27
N HIS A 35 38.67 4.37 9.34
CA HIS A 35 40.12 4.26 9.37
C HIS A 35 40.62 3.61 10.66
N CYS A 36 41.72 2.88 10.56
CA CYS A 36 42.44 2.31 11.68
C CYS A 36 43.63 3.23 12.06
N PRO A 37 43.81 3.63 13.32
CA PRO A 37 44.93 4.49 13.71
C PRO A 37 46.30 3.87 13.40
N LEU A 38 47.27 4.69 12.95
CA LEU A 38 48.62 4.26 12.56
C LEU A 38 49.41 3.54 13.68
N GLY A 39 49.08 3.77 14.95
CA GLY A 39 49.71 3.14 16.11
C GLY A 39 48.86 2.08 16.79
N ASN A 40 47.79 1.61 16.14
CA ASN A 40 46.91 0.65 16.77
C ASN A 40 47.61 -0.72 16.94
N THR A 41 47.74 -1.16 18.19
CA THR A 41 48.27 -2.49 18.57
C THR A 41 47.19 -3.40 19.15
N ASP A 42 45.97 -2.88 19.33
CA ASP A 42 44.82 -3.65 19.81
C ASP A 42 44.12 -4.35 18.63
N PRO A 43 44.13 -5.69 18.57
CA PRO A 43 43.45 -6.43 17.51
C PRO A 43 41.92 -6.33 17.56
N PHE A 44 41.34 -5.81 18.66
CA PHE A 44 39.89 -5.64 18.83
C PHE A 44 39.40 -4.20 18.63
N GLN A 45 40.31 -3.26 18.35
CA GLN A 45 39.95 -1.87 18.09
C GLN A 45 39.09 -1.77 16.83
N LYS A 46 37.86 -1.24 16.99
CA LYS A 46 36.98 -0.96 15.86
C LYS A 46 37.52 0.22 15.05
N PRO A 47 37.37 0.22 13.71
CA PRO A 47 37.71 1.36 12.88
C PRO A 47 37.01 2.64 13.35
N LEU A 48 37.75 3.75 13.39
CA LEU A 48 37.20 5.06 13.68
C LEU A 48 36.47 5.57 12.43
N ILE A 49 35.28 6.12 12.63
CA ILE A 49 34.46 6.65 11.54
C ILE A 49 34.54 8.17 11.61
N ASP A 50 34.96 8.81 10.52
CA ASP A 50 34.95 10.27 10.44
C ASP A 50 33.51 10.74 10.55
N ALA A 51 33.23 11.49 11.62
CA ALA A 51 31.89 11.73 12.16
C ALA A 51 30.96 12.50 11.21
N LYS A 52 30.39 11.80 10.23
CA LYS A 52 29.02 11.93 9.73
C LYS A 52 28.54 10.51 9.55
N SER A 53 27.77 10.00 10.51
CA SER A 53 27.20 8.65 10.48
C SER A 53 26.66 8.34 9.09
N VAL A 54 27.05 7.20 8.51
CA VAL A 54 26.45 6.71 7.26
C VAL A 54 24.94 6.62 7.50
N ARG A 55 24.18 7.52 6.88
CA ARG A 55 22.72 7.54 6.98
C ARG A 55 22.17 6.89 5.73
N CYS A 56 21.85 5.61 5.87
CA CYS A 56 21.17 4.86 4.84
C CYS A 56 19.67 5.02 5.01
N ARG A 57 18.98 5.46 3.96
CA ARG A 57 17.52 5.47 3.89
C ARG A 57 17.09 4.44 2.87
N LEU A 58 16.00 3.74 3.15
CA LEU A 58 15.42 2.80 2.21
C LEU A 58 14.88 3.57 0.99
N GLU A 59 15.35 3.24 -0.21
CA GLU A 59 14.76 3.73 -1.46
C GLU A 59 13.98 2.59 -2.10
N CYS A 60 12.66 2.66 -1.95
CA CYS A 60 11.77 1.64 -2.47
C CYS A 60 11.59 1.81 -3.98
N PRO A 61 11.70 0.74 -4.78
CA PRO A 61 11.44 0.83 -6.21
C PRO A 61 9.99 1.24 -6.43
N LEU A 62 9.76 2.15 -7.37
CA LEU A 62 8.40 2.58 -7.73
C LEU A 62 7.65 1.48 -8.45
N ARG A 63 8.33 0.82 -9.40
CA ARG A 63 7.82 -0.33 -10.14
C ARG A 63 7.95 -1.58 -9.28
N VAL A 64 6.84 -2.29 -9.17
CA VAL A 64 6.71 -3.58 -8.53
C VAL A 64 6.43 -4.59 -9.65
N PRO A 65 6.99 -5.81 -9.61
CA PRO A 65 6.63 -6.87 -10.56
C PRO A 65 5.11 -7.05 -10.61
N ALA A 66 4.55 -7.36 -11.78
CA ALA A 66 3.10 -7.40 -11.96
C ALA A 66 2.44 -8.48 -11.09
N GLU A 67 3.17 -9.56 -10.85
CA GLU A 67 2.82 -10.68 -9.98
C GLU A 67 2.69 -10.31 -8.50
N ASP A 68 3.34 -9.23 -8.06
CA ASP A 68 3.35 -8.76 -6.68
C ASP A 68 2.35 -7.61 -6.44
N ILE A 69 1.58 -7.22 -7.45
CA ILE A 69 0.54 -6.18 -7.35
C ILE A 69 -0.80 -6.88 -7.06
N PRO A 70 -1.41 -6.67 -5.88
CA PRO A 70 -2.70 -7.25 -5.56
C PRO A 70 -3.83 -6.65 -6.43
N ASP A 71 -4.92 -7.40 -6.55
CA ASP A 71 -6.15 -6.90 -7.15
C ASP A 71 -6.61 -5.61 -6.46
N GLY A 72 -7.15 -4.68 -7.26
CA GLY A 72 -7.67 -3.42 -6.75
C GLY A 72 -6.66 -2.28 -6.70
N TYR A 73 -5.42 -2.49 -7.12
CA TYR A 73 -4.40 -1.44 -7.22
C TYR A 73 -3.92 -1.27 -8.66
N GLU A 74 -3.80 -0.02 -9.09
CA GLU A 74 -3.22 0.32 -10.38
C GLU A 74 -2.32 1.54 -10.26
N LEU A 75 -1.30 1.60 -11.12
CA LEU A 75 -0.36 2.72 -11.14
C LEU A 75 -1.00 3.88 -11.93
N SER A 76 -1.29 4.99 -11.26
CA SER A 76 -1.67 6.22 -11.95
C SER A 76 -0.43 6.86 -12.56
N ALA A 77 -0.36 6.84 -13.88
CA ALA A 77 0.47 7.79 -14.59
C ALA A 77 -0.31 9.10 -14.64
N ASP A 78 -0.05 10.01 -13.70
CA ASP A 78 -0.57 11.37 -13.81
C ASP A 78 0.04 11.97 -15.08
N ARG A 79 -0.74 12.00 -16.17
CA ARG A 79 -0.33 12.46 -17.51
C ARG A 79 0.13 13.93 -17.56
N ALA A 80 0.20 14.63 -16.44
CA ALA A 80 0.59 16.03 -16.36
C ALA A 80 2.11 16.29 -16.44
N SER A 81 2.99 15.28 -16.51
CA SER A 81 4.46 15.54 -16.63
C SER A 81 5.28 14.48 -17.36
N LEU A 82 4.69 13.69 -18.23
CA LEU A 82 5.44 12.89 -19.20
C LEU A 82 5.52 13.65 -20.54
N SER A 83 6.08 14.87 -20.51
CA SER A 83 6.74 15.42 -21.68
C SER A 83 8.09 14.73 -21.79
N VAL A 84 8.15 13.71 -22.64
CA VAL A 84 9.40 13.10 -23.08
C VAL A 84 10.09 14.11 -24.00
N ASP A 85 10.74 15.10 -23.42
CA ASP A 85 11.73 15.89 -24.14
C ASP A 85 13.04 15.11 -24.09
N GLN A 86 13.42 14.62 -25.28
CA GLN A 86 14.68 13.95 -25.54
C GLN A 86 15.83 14.83 -25.08
N GLY A 87 16.54 14.43 -24.01
CA GLY A 87 17.87 14.97 -23.69
C GLY A 87 18.11 15.51 -22.29
N THR A 88 17.20 15.36 -21.32
CA THR A 88 17.49 15.76 -19.93
C THR A 88 17.75 14.56 -19.01
N THR A 89 18.99 14.43 -18.56
CA THR A 89 19.49 13.53 -17.51
C THR A 89 18.99 13.93 -16.11
N ASN A 90 17.67 14.04 -15.94
CA ASN A 90 17.07 14.46 -14.68
C ASN A 90 16.38 13.30 -13.97
N ASN A 91 16.93 12.89 -12.82
CA ASN A 91 16.38 11.95 -11.82
C ASN A 91 15.02 12.40 -11.21
N ASN A 92 14.27 13.29 -11.86
CA ASN A 92 12.99 13.85 -11.38
C ASN A 92 11.75 13.29 -12.11
N ILE A 93 11.90 12.40 -13.10
CA ILE A 93 10.78 11.75 -13.82
C ILE A 93 9.94 10.84 -12.91
N ASN A 94 10.49 10.46 -11.76
CA ASN A 94 9.91 9.51 -10.80
C ASN A 94 8.99 10.13 -9.73
N LYS A 95 8.76 11.45 -9.72
CA LYS A 95 7.94 12.09 -8.68
C LYS A 95 6.42 12.02 -8.87
N ASN A 96 5.95 11.55 -10.04
CA ASN A 96 4.53 11.63 -10.41
C ASN A 96 3.85 10.27 -10.63
N LEU A 97 4.46 9.18 -10.18
CA LEU A 97 3.84 7.87 -10.17
C LEU A 97 3.19 7.67 -8.80
N SER A 98 1.86 7.72 -8.77
CA SER A 98 1.04 7.46 -7.58
C SER A 98 0.25 6.17 -7.79
N TRP A 99 -0.03 5.44 -6.71
CA TRP A 99 -0.96 4.33 -6.76
C TRP A 99 -2.38 4.88 -6.65
N LYS A 100 -3.32 4.26 -7.36
CA LYS A 100 -4.75 4.51 -7.21
C LYS A 100 -5.49 3.18 -7.15
N CYS A 101 -6.73 3.22 -6.64
CA CYS A 101 -7.57 2.04 -6.65
C CYS A 101 -8.04 1.74 -8.08
N ALA A 102 -7.99 0.47 -8.46
CA ALA A 102 -8.48 -0.01 -9.73
C ALA A 102 -10.02 0.08 -9.79
N GLU A 103 -10.57 -0.11 -10.99
CA GLU A 103 -12.01 -0.14 -11.20
C GLU A 103 -12.70 -1.16 -10.29
N GLY A 104 -13.81 -0.76 -9.65
CA GLY A 104 -14.52 -1.60 -8.67
C GLY A 104 -13.92 -1.56 -7.27
N PHE A 105 -12.89 -0.75 -7.01
CA PHE A 105 -12.31 -0.52 -5.69
C PHE A 105 -12.33 0.97 -5.34
N VAL A 106 -12.44 1.27 -4.05
CA VAL A 106 -12.41 2.65 -3.54
C VAL A 106 -11.55 2.75 -2.27
N GLY A 107 -11.00 3.93 -2.03
CA GLY A 107 -10.14 4.24 -0.89
C GLY A 107 -8.90 5.02 -1.29
N ASP A 108 -7.99 5.20 -0.32
CA ASP A 108 -6.68 5.82 -0.55
C ASP A 108 -5.65 4.71 -0.79
N ALA A 109 -5.17 4.59 -2.02
CA ALA A 109 -4.19 3.57 -2.37
C ALA A 109 -2.80 3.93 -1.80
N LEU A 110 -2.34 3.14 -0.84
CA LEU A 110 -1.02 3.32 -0.23
C LEU A 110 -0.15 2.09 -0.49
N LYS A 111 1.13 2.35 -0.79
CA LYS A 111 2.17 1.33 -0.89
C LYS A 111 3.19 1.57 0.20
N HIS A 112 3.31 0.63 1.12
CA HIS A 112 4.44 0.53 2.03
C HIS A 112 5.48 -0.41 1.43
N CYS A 113 6.73 -0.15 1.74
CA CYS A 113 7.81 -1.05 1.38
C CYS A 113 8.74 -1.20 2.58
N ASN A 114 9.04 -2.46 2.86
CA ASN A 114 9.84 -2.87 3.99
C ASN A 114 11.04 -3.68 3.48
N ALA A 115 12.18 -3.52 4.15
CA ALA A 115 13.40 -4.24 3.85
C ALA A 115 13.73 -5.16 5.02
N SER A 116 13.79 -6.46 4.75
CA SER A 116 14.09 -7.49 5.75
C SER A 116 15.43 -8.15 5.44
N LYS A 117 16.17 -8.50 6.50
CA LYS A 117 17.42 -9.25 6.36
C LYS A 117 17.10 -10.72 6.09
N ILE A 118 17.65 -11.30 5.02
CA ILE A 118 17.54 -12.74 4.77
C ILE A 118 18.69 -13.43 5.50
N CYS A 119 18.37 -14.19 6.54
CA CYS A 119 19.30 -15.07 7.24
C CYS A 119 18.85 -16.52 7.02
N ASN A 120 19.67 -17.34 6.36
CA ASN A 120 19.37 -18.77 6.29
C ASN A 120 19.44 -19.33 7.72
N ALA A 121 18.39 -20.06 8.14
CA ALA A 121 18.29 -20.61 9.49
C ALA A 121 19.42 -21.60 9.85
N SER A 122 20.18 -22.07 8.85
CA SER A 122 21.34 -22.95 9.00
C SER A 122 22.68 -22.22 9.21
N ASP A 123 22.75 -20.91 8.96
CA ASP A 123 23.97 -20.15 9.16
C ASP A 123 24.08 -19.69 10.62
N THR A 124 24.87 -20.42 11.40
CA THR A 124 25.26 -20.03 12.76
C THR A 124 26.29 -18.90 12.77
N SER A 125 26.74 -18.42 11.62
CA SER A 125 27.56 -17.23 11.51
C SER A 125 26.65 -16.00 11.61
N SER A 126 27.10 -14.98 12.34
CA SER A 126 26.45 -13.66 12.42
C SER A 126 26.38 -12.91 11.08
N GLU A 127 26.86 -13.54 10.00
CA GLU A 127 26.97 -13.01 8.65
C GLU A 127 25.87 -13.59 7.77
N CYS A 128 24.64 -13.08 7.95
CA CYS A 128 23.59 -13.38 6.98
C CYS A 128 24.01 -12.89 5.59
N ALA A 129 23.59 -13.63 4.55
CA ALA A 129 23.84 -13.34 3.15
C ALA A 129 23.64 -11.85 2.82
N PRO A 130 24.36 -11.29 1.83
CA PRO A 130 24.24 -9.88 1.45
C PRO A 130 22.85 -9.49 0.90
N ALA A 131 21.96 -10.46 0.69
CA ALA A 131 20.65 -10.26 0.14
C ALA A 131 19.68 -9.62 1.15
N VAL A 132 19.08 -8.51 0.73
CA VAL A 132 17.96 -7.86 1.39
C VAL A 132 16.68 -8.31 0.69
N ASP A 133 15.70 -8.79 1.44
CA ASP A 133 14.37 -9.06 0.92
C ASP A 133 13.55 -7.76 0.94
N LEU A 134 12.93 -7.43 -0.19
CA LEU A 134 12.04 -6.29 -0.30
C LEU A 134 10.60 -6.79 -0.31
N GLN A 135 9.82 -6.36 0.66
CA GLN A 135 8.40 -6.70 0.75
C GLN A 135 7.56 -5.45 0.52
N PHE A 136 6.57 -5.58 -0.35
CA PHE A 136 5.59 -4.54 -0.64
C PHE A 136 4.28 -4.86 0.07
N GLU A 137 3.70 -3.87 0.71
CA GLU A 137 2.39 -3.97 1.33
C GLU A 137 1.48 -2.90 0.75
N PHE A 138 0.35 -3.33 0.19
CA PHE A 138 -0.64 -2.45 -0.40
C PHE A 138 -1.85 -2.35 0.52
N VAL A 139 -2.24 -1.13 0.90
CA VAL A 139 -3.36 -0.89 1.81
C VAL A 139 -4.28 0.21 1.29
N GLY A 140 -5.53 0.15 1.73
CA GLY A 140 -6.54 1.20 1.56
C GLY A 140 -7.56 0.97 0.46
N CYS A 141 -7.23 0.27 -0.63
CA CYS A 141 -8.22 -0.06 -1.65
C CYS A 141 -9.10 -1.23 -1.21
N LYS A 142 -10.41 -0.99 -1.18
CA LYS A 142 -11.41 -1.98 -0.80
C LYS A 142 -12.40 -2.19 -1.95
N PRO A 143 -12.79 -3.45 -2.23
CA PRO A 143 -13.75 -3.74 -3.28
C PRO A 143 -15.10 -3.11 -2.93
N VAL A 144 -15.69 -2.42 -3.90
CA VAL A 144 -17.02 -1.85 -3.75
C VAL A 144 -18.05 -2.97 -3.67
N GLN A 145 -18.91 -2.91 -2.67
CA GLN A 145 -19.89 -3.93 -2.33
C GLN A 145 -21.31 -3.48 -2.67
N PRO A 146 -22.18 -4.38 -3.17
CA PRO A 146 -23.60 -4.09 -3.26
C PRO A 146 -24.23 -4.02 -1.86
N CYS A 147 -25.37 -3.32 -1.77
CA CYS A 147 -26.17 -3.26 -0.56
C CYS A 147 -27.27 -4.33 -0.61
N ALA A 148 -27.47 -5.07 0.47
CA ALA A 148 -28.62 -5.96 0.60
C ALA A 148 -29.86 -5.14 0.96
N MET A 149 -30.96 -5.43 0.29
CA MET A 149 -32.25 -4.87 0.64
C MET A 149 -32.71 -5.36 2.00
N ALA A 150 -33.26 -4.44 2.79
CA ALA A 150 -33.93 -4.80 4.03
C ALA A 150 -35.12 -5.73 3.75
N VAL A 151 -35.37 -6.67 4.67
CA VAL A 151 -36.57 -7.51 4.62
C VAL A 151 -37.78 -6.62 4.89
N LEU A 152 -38.57 -6.36 3.87
CA LEU A 152 -39.81 -5.59 3.97
C LEU A 152 -40.96 -6.51 4.41
N ASP A 153 -41.95 -5.94 5.11
CA ASP A 153 -43.20 -6.65 5.39
C ASP A 153 -43.98 -6.77 4.07
N PRO A 154 -44.13 -7.99 3.50
CA PRO A 154 -44.79 -8.17 2.21
C PRO A 154 -46.28 -7.81 2.25
N CYS A 155 -46.88 -7.69 3.43
CA CYS A 155 -48.27 -7.30 3.59
C CYS A 155 -48.46 -5.78 3.58
N LYS A 156 -47.48 -5.01 4.04
CA LYS A 156 -47.57 -3.55 4.16
C LYS A 156 -46.83 -2.79 3.06
N HIS A 157 -45.77 -3.36 2.53
CA HIS A 157 -44.92 -2.73 1.53
C HIS A 157 -45.00 -3.52 0.23
N ASN A 158 -45.11 -2.80 -0.88
CA ASN A 158 -45.13 -3.44 -2.19
C ASN A 158 -43.70 -3.76 -2.64
N GLN A 159 -43.55 -4.68 -3.60
CA GLN A 159 -42.26 -4.86 -4.27
C GLN A 159 -41.87 -3.53 -4.90
N ALA A 160 -40.80 -2.96 -4.34
CA ALA A 160 -40.32 -1.64 -4.65
C ALA A 160 -39.91 -1.55 -6.12
N VAL A 161 -40.40 -0.53 -6.83
CA VAL A 161 -40.16 -0.37 -8.27
C VAL A 161 -38.66 -0.12 -8.48
N GLY A 162 -38.02 -0.98 -9.28
CA GLY A 162 -36.58 -0.90 -9.53
C GLY A 162 -35.69 -1.52 -8.45
N CYS A 163 -36.23 -2.12 -7.38
CA CYS A 163 -35.41 -2.95 -6.50
C CYS A 163 -35.31 -4.38 -7.07
N PRO A 164 -34.11 -4.93 -7.29
CA PRO A 164 -33.96 -6.27 -7.82
C PRO A 164 -34.53 -7.32 -6.85
N GLY A 165 -35.50 -8.12 -7.30
CA GLY A 165 -35.83 -9.44 -6.73
C GLY A 165 -36.58 -9.54 -5.40
N GLY A 166 -36.91 -8.44 -4.72
CA GLY A 166 -37.58 -8.51 -3.40
C GLY A 166 -36.63 -8.90 -2.26
N VAL A 167 -37.08 -9.71 -1.29
CA VAL A 167 -36.29 -10.10 -0.10
C VAL A 167 -34.99 -10.77 -0.52
N GLY A 168 -33.84 -10.19 -0.16
CA GLY A 168 -32.51 -10.70 -0.56
C GLY A 168 -31.96 -10.09 -1.86
N GLY A 169 -32.66 -9.12 -2.46
CA GLY A 169 -32.16 -8.31 -3.56
C GLY A 169 -30.89 -7.54 -3.24
N LEU A 170 -29.99 -7.42 -4.22
CA LEU A 170 -28.77 -6.63 -4.11
C LEU A 170 -28.86 -5.36 -4.95
N LEU A 171 -28.80 -4.18 -4.31
CA LEU A 171 -28.60 -2.93 -5.03
C LEU A 171 -27.12 -2.79 -5.32
N GLY A 172 -26.80 -2.59 -6.60
CA GLY A 172 -25.45 -2.25 -7.02
C GLY A 172 -24.99 -0.92 -6.40
N PRO A 173 -23.67 -0.69 -6.32
CA PRO A 173 -23.14 0.57 -5.81
C PRO A 173 -23.66 1.78 -6.59
N GLY A 174 -24.10 2.81 -5.87
CA GLY A 174 -24.66 4.04 -6.46
C GLY A 174 -26.11 3.89 -6.94
N GLN A 175 -26.68 2.69 -6.90
CA GLN A 175 -28.06 2.46 -7.29
C GLN A 175 -29.03 2.89 -6.18
N SER A 176 -30.27 3.13 -6.60
CA SER A 176 -31.37 3.42 -5.70
C SER A 176 -32.66 2.81 -6.22
N CYS A 177 -33.62 2.59 -5.33
CA CYS A 177 -34.94 2.11 -5.70
C CYS A 177 -36.02 2.65 -4.73
N GLU A 178 -37.27 2.64 -5.19
CA GLU A 178 -38.38 3.28 -4.47
C GLU A 178 -39.31 2.26 -3.83
N VAL A 179 -39.45 2.35 -2.50
CA VAL A 179 -40.34 1.51 -1.70
C VAL A 179 -41.65 2.24 -1.44
N MET A 180 -42.75 1.60 -1.79
CA MET A 180 -44.11 2.13 -1.69
C MET A 180 -44.97 1.26 -0.76
N CYS A 181 -46.01 1.85 -0.19
CA CYS A 181 -47.02 1.10 0.56
C CYS A 181 -47.83 0.20 -0.37
N ARG A 182 -48.16 -1.00 0.11
CA ARG A 182 -49.03 -1.95 -0.59
C ARG A 182 -50.49 -1.58 -0.31
N PRO A 183 -51.37 -1.51 -1.32
CA PRO A 183 -52.80 -1.33 -1.06
C PRO A 183 -53.34 -2.41 -0.11
N PRO A 184 -54.22 -2.06 0.85
CA PRO A 184 -54.94 -0.79 0.98
C PRO A 184 -54.20 0.31 1.76
N PHE A 185 -53.00 0.03 2.28
CA PHE A 185 -52.24 1.00 3.07
C PHE A 185 -51.86 2.21 2.23
N THR A 186 -51.88 3.39 2.86
CA THR A 186 -51.46 4.64 2.24
C THR A 186 -50.31 5.27 3.02
N GLY A 187 -49.45 5.99 2.33
CA GLY A 187 -48.28 6.61 2.93
C GLY A 187 -47.35 7.21 1.89
N PRO A 188 -46.36 8.01 2.32
CA PRO A 188 -45.33 8.50 1.41
C PRO A 188 -44.47 7.34 0.89
N SER A 189 -43.93 7.48 -0.31
CA SER A 189 -42.86 6.58 -0.77
C SER A 189 -41.53 6.95 -0.10
N SER A 190 -40.60 5.99 -0.09
CA SER A 190 -39.25 6.19 0.43
C SER A 190 -38.23 5.63 -0.56
N VAL A 191 -37.02 6.18 -0.57
CA VAL A 191 -35.96 5.77 -1.50
C VAL A 191 -34.87 5.06 -0.72
N ALA A 192 -34.62 3.80 -1.08
CA ALA A 192 -33.45 3.05 -0.63
C ALA A 192 -32.27 3.39 -1.54
N ARG A 193 -31.12 3.77 -0.97
CA ARG A 193 -29.92 4.13 -1.72
C ARG A 193 -28.73 3.29 -1.27
N CYS A 194 -28.01 2.72 -2.24
CA CYS A 194 -26.70 2.13 -1.99
C CYS A 194 -25.61 3.15 -2.36
N PRO A 195 -24.72 3.55 -1.43
CA PRO A 195 -23.62 4.45 -1.75
C PRO A 195 -22.72 3.89 -2.85
N ALA A 196 -22.24 4.76 -3.76
CA ALA A 196 -21.33 4.36 -4.84
C ALA A 196 -19.97 3.86 -4.32
N ASN A 197 -19.58 4.28 -3.13
CA ASN A 197 -18.36 3.89 -2.44
C ASN A 197 -18.62 2.92 -1.28
N ASN A 198 -19.72 2.17 -1.32
CA ASN A 198 -20.00 1.18 -0.27
C ASN A 198 -18.91 0.11 -0.26
N THR A 199 -18.26 -0.10 0.87
CA THR A 199 -17.24 -1.15 1.08
C THR A 199 -17.65 -2.11 2.20
N LEU A 200 -18.87 -1.97 2.71
CA LEU A 200 -19.39 -2.80 3.79
C LEU A 200 -19.75 -4.18 3.25
N LEU A 201 -19.12 -5.19 3.82
CA LEU A 201 -19.38 -6.58 3.48
C LEU A 201 -20.80 -7.01 3.90
N PHE A 202 -21.24 -8.14 3.37
CA PHE A 202 -22.50 -8.81 3.73
C PHE A 202 -23.76 -7.95 3.50
N GLY A 203 -23.72 -7.06 2.50
CA GLY A 203 -24.87 -6.26 2.11
C GLY A 203 -25.19 -5.10 3.04
N GLY A 204 -24.23 -4.67 3.87
CA GLY A 204 -24.37 -3.45 4.66
C GLY A 204 -24.38 -2.17 3.81
N GLY A 205 -24.60 -1.03 4.47
CA GLY A 205 -24.45 0.29 3.85
C GLY A 205 -25.70 0.84 3.14
N LEU A 206 -26.81 0.09 3.14
CA LEU A 206 -28.08 0.59 2.63
C LEU A 206 -28.53 1.81 3.44
N GLN A 207 -28.69 2.95 2.77
CA GLN A 207 -29.30 4.14 3.34
C GLN A 207 -30.79 4.09 3.05
N PHE A 208 -31.57 3.75 4.07
CA PHE A 208 -33.00 3.51 3.90
C PHE A 208 -33.78 3.79 5.19
N GLN A 209 -34.96 4.40 5.01
CA GLN A 209 -35.95 4.56 6.07
C GLN A 209 -37.28 4.03 5.53
N LEU A 210 -37.90 3.10 6.27
CA LEU A 210 -39.18 2.52 5.91
C LEU A 210 -40.26 3.60 5.84
N PRO A 211 -41.13 3.58 4.82
CA PRO A 211 -42.26 4.49 4.75
C PRO A 211 -43.31 4.07 5.78
N GLY A 212 -43.93 5.07 6.43
CA GLY A 212 -45.08 4.86 7.29
C GLY A 212 -46.28 4.48 6.43
N CYS A 213 -46.73 3.22 6.57
CA CYS A 213 -47.89 2.69 5.86
C CYS A 213 -49.01 2.43 6.86
N GLU A 214 -50.09 3.20 6.76
CA GLU A 214 -51.26 3.18 7.64
C GLU A 214 -52.54 2.80 6.87
#